data_AF-G8S682-F1
#
_entry.id   AF-G8S682-F1
#
_cell.length_a   1.000
_cell.length_b   1.000
_cell.length_c   1.000
_cell.angle_alpha   90.00
_cell.angle_beta   90.00
_cell.angle_gamma   90.00
#
_symmetry.space_group_name_H-M   'P 1'
#
loop_
_entity.id
_entity.type
_entity.pdbx_description
1 polymer ?
#
loop_
_entity_poly.entity_id
_entity_poly.type
_entity_poly.pdbx_seq_one_letter_code
_entity_poly.pdbx_strand_id
1 'polypeptide(L)'
;MQSFTNEAEQTAYNLAEALAEKAMTFMRNAEEAAETFRRGRIAMRRQFMARGLSEAEADIRFAGTTQASRAIADNTFFMSQASMYNTAAATQYAKALYLKKQ
;
A
#
# COMPACT_ATOMS: atom_id res chain seq x y z
N MET A 1 21.95 19.11 3.63
CA MET A 1 21.71 18.54 4.96
C MET A 1 20.74 19.47 5.67
N GLN A 2 19.54 19.02 6.05
CA GLN A 2 18.63 19.90 6.81
C GLN A 2 19.33 20.28 8.13
N SER A 3 19.37 21.57 8.45
CA SER A 3 19.84 22.02 9.76
C SER A 3 18.66 22.02 10.73
N PHE A 4 18.74 21.20 11.76
CA PHE A 4 17.83 21.21 12.90
C PHE A 4 18.26 22.29 13.89
N THR A 5 17.30 23.00 14.49
CA THR A 5 17.56 24.06 15.47
C THR A 5 17.61 23.51 16.90
N ASN A 6 17.00 22.34 17.14
CA ASN A 6 17.03 21.65 18.42
C ASN A 6 16.83 20.12 18.27
N GLU A 7 17.12 19.39 19.35
CA GLU A 7 17.01 17.93 19.41
C GLU A 7 15.56 17.44 19.26
N ALA A 8 14.57 18.22 19.72
CA ALA A 8 13.17 17.85 19.63
C ALA A 8 12.66 17.89 18.17
N GLU A 9 13.07 18.90 17.39
CA GLU A 9 12.82 18.98 15.94
C GLU A 9 13.43 17.76 15.25
N GLN A 10 14.71 17.48 15.51
CA GLN A 10 15.42 16.36 14.91
C GLN A 10 14.75 15.02 15.24
N THR A 11 14.34 14.82 16.49
CA THR A 11 13.67 13.58 16.92
C THR A 11 12.31 13.41 16.24
N ALA A 12 11.51 14.47 16.17
CA ALA A 12 10.22 14.44 15.47
C ALA A 12 10.41 14.19 13.97
N TYR A 13 11.41 14.82 13.35
CA TYR A 13 11.73 14.63 11.94
C TYR A 13 12.18 13.19 11.65
N ASN A 14 13.12 12.64 12.42
CA ASN A 14 13.60 11.28 12.24
C ASN A 14 12.48 10.24 12.40
N LEU A 15 11.57 10.45 13.36
CA LEU A 15 10.40 9.59 13.52
C LEU A 15 9.45 9.71 12.32
N ALA A 16 9.27 10.91 11.77
CA ALA A 16 8.46 11.14 10.57
C ALA A 16 9.01 10.35 9.37
N GLU A 17 10.32 10.43 9.12
CA GLU A 17 10.99 9.68 8.04
C GLU A 17 10.81 8.16 8.20
N ALA A 18 11.00 7.63 9.41
CA ALA A 18 10.83 6.21 9.68
C ALA A 18 9.38 5.73 9.46
N LEU A 19 8.39 6.57 9.78
CA LEU A 19 6.98 6.28 9.53
C LEU A 19 6.63 6.39 8.04
N ALA A 20 7.20 7.38 7.34
CA ALA A 20 7.03 7.53 5.90
C ALA A 20 7.61 6.34 5.14
N GLU A 21 8.79 5.86 5.52
CA GLU A 21 9.42 4.67 4.93
C GLU A 21 8.55 3.41 5.14
N LYS A 22 7.99 3.24 6.35
CA LYS A 22 7.02 2.17 6.62
C LYS A 22 5.78 2.29 5.75
N ALA A 23 5.21 3.49 5.61
CA ALA A 23 4.05 3.72 4.76
C ALA A 23 4.34 3.34 3.30
N MET A 24 5.50 3.73 2.77
CA MET A 24 5.94 3.39 1.41
C MET A 24 6.12 1.88 1.23
N THR A 25 6.64 1.18 2.24
CA THR A 25 6.76 -0.28 2.21
C THR A 25 5.39 -0.96 2.13
N PHE A 26 4.43 -0.53 2.94
CA PHE A 26 3.07 -1.05 2.85
C PHE A 26 2.39 -0.71 1.52
N MET A 27 2.65 0.46 0.95
CA MET A 27 2.11 0.81 -0.36
C MET A 27 2.64 -0.09 -1.47
N ARG A 28 3.94 -0.43 -1.47
CA ARG A 28 4.52 -1.41 -2.41
C ARG A 28 3.87 -2.79 -2.25
N ASN A 29 3.68 -3.25 -1.02
CA ASN A 29 3.02 -4.54 -0.76
C ASN A 29 1.56 -4.53 -1.26
N ALA A 30 0.85 -3.40 -1.12
CA ALA A 30 -0.49 -3.24 -1.67
C ALA A 30 -0.49 -3.34 -3.21
N GLU A 31 0.48 -2.70 -3.88
CA GLU A 31 0.66 -2.78 -5.33
C GLU A 31 0.94 -4.22 -5.80
N GLU A 32 1.79 -4.95 -5.08
CA GLU A 32 2.08 -6.36 -5.37
C GLU A 32 0.84 -7.26 -5.22
N ALA A 33 0.02 -7.03 -4.19
CA ALA A 33 -1.24 -7.74 -4.01
C ALA A 33 -2.23 -7.43 -5.14
N ALA A 34 -2.32 -6.16 -5.57
CA ALA A 34 -3.16 -5.76 -6.69
C ALA A 34 -2.69 -6.38 -8.01
N GLU A 35 -1.38 -6.45 -8.24
CA GLU A 35 -0.80 -7.10 -9.41
C GLU A 35 -1.04 -8.61 -9.40
N THR A 36 -0.96 -9.25 -8.23
CA THR A 36 -1.29 -10.68 -8.07
C THR A 36 -2.73 -10.96 -8.47
N PHE A 37 -3.69 -10.13 -8.02
CA PHE A 37 -5.08 -10.23 -8.44
C PHE A 37 -5.23 -10.07 -9.96
N ARG A 38 -4.60 -9.03 -10.53
CA ARG A 38 -4.65 -8.73 -11.97
C ARG A 38 -4.11 -9.88 -12.82
N ARG A 39 -2.95 -10.44 -12.44
CA ARG A 39 -2.32 -11.57 -13.14
C ARG A 39 -3.19 -12.82 -13.09
N GLY A 40 -3.74 -13.14 -11.91
CA GLY A 40 -4.65 -14.28 -11.76
C GLY A 40 -5.89 -14.15 -12.65
N ARG A 41 -6.50 -12.95 -12.69
CA ARG A 41 -7.65 -12.65 -13.55
C ARG A 41 -7.32 -12.85 -15.04
N ILE A 42 -6.20 -12.29 -15.51
CA ILE A 42 -5.76 -12.43 -16.91
C ILE A 42 -5.46 -13.89 -17.25
N ALA A 43 -4.83 -14.64 -16.33
CA ALA A 43 -4.56 -16.06 -16.53
C ALA A 43 -5.85 -16.87 -16.69
N MET A 44 -6.87 -16.61 -15.85
CA MET A 44 -8.17 -17.28 -15.94
C MET A 44 -8.87 -16.95 -17.27
N ARG A 45 -8.88 -15.67 -17.68
CA ARG A 45 -9.44 -15.26 -18.99
C ARG A 45 -8.80 -16.04 -20.14
N ARG A 46 -7.47 -16.15 -20.17
CA ARG A 46 -6.76 -16.91 -21.20
C ARG A 46 -7.16 -18.39 -21.22
N GLN A 47 -7.33 -19.02 -20.05
CA GLN A 47 -7.79 -20.41 -19.96
C GLN A 47 -9.22 -20.59 -20.48
N PHE A 48 -10.11 -19.64 -20.21
CA PHE A 48 -11.49 -19.67 -20.68
C PHE A 48 -11.58 -19.43 -22.19
N MET A 49 -10.86 -18.43 -22.71
CA MET A 49 -10.77 -18.18 -24.16
C MET A 49 -10.26 -19.40 -24.92
N ALA A 50 -9.26 -20.10 -24.40
CA ALA A 50 -8.75 -21.34 -25.01
C ALA A 50 -9.79 -22.48 -25.06
N ARG A 51 -10.85 -22.39 -24.24
CA ARG A 51 -11.97 -23.33 -24.22
C ARG A 51 -13.22 -22.80 -24.94
N GLY A 52 -13.13 -21.64 -25.61
CA GLY A 52 -14.27 -20.99 -26.26
C GLY A 52 -15.30 -20.40 -25.29
N LEU A 53 -14.92 -20.18 -24.02
CA LEU A 53 -15.80 -19.62 -22.99
C LEU A 53 -15.65 -18.09 -22.89
N SER A 54 -16.63 -17.44 -22.27
CA SER A 54 -16.66 -15.97 -22.14
C SER A 54 -15.64 -15.44 -21.12
N GLU A 55 -15.03 -14.29 -21.41
CA GLU A 55 -14.19 -13.57 -20.43
C GLU A 55 -14.96 -13.15 -19.18
N ALA A 56 -16.26 -12.84 -19.31
CA ALA A 56 -17.09 -12.45 -18.19
C ALA A 56 -17.26 -13.61 -17.19
N GLU A 57 -17.44 -14.84 -17.69
CA GLU A 57 -17.51 -16.04 -16.85
C GLU A 57 -16.17 -16.33 -16.19
N ALA A 58 -15.06 -16.08 -16.90
CA ALA A 58 -13.71 -16.22 -16.35
C ALA A 58 -13.48 -15.26 -15.17
N ASP A 59 -13.94 -14.01 -15.29
CA ASP A 59 -13.84 -13.02 -14.21
C ASP A 59 -14.66 -13.40 -13.00
N ILE A 60 -15.92 -13.82 -13.20
CA ILE A 60 -16.79 -14.30 -12.12
C ILE A 60 -16.13 -15.50 -11.43
N ARG A 61 -15.61 -16.45 -12.21
CA ARG A 61 -14.95 -17.64 -11.67
C ARG A 61 -13.69 -17.29 -10.90
N PHE A 62 -12.86 -16.39 -11.42
CA PHE A 62 -11.65 -15.96 -10.75
C PHE A 62 -11.97 -15.23 -9.43
N ALA A 63 -12.95 -14.33 -9.43
CA ALA A 63 -13.37 -13.59 -8.25
C ALA A 63 -13.83 -14.50 -7.10
N GLY A 64 -14.38 -15.67 -7.41
CA GLY A 64 -14.76 -16.68 -6.41
C GLY A 64 -13.60 -17.55 -5.88
N THR A 65 -12.37 -17.36 -6.36
CA THR A 65 -11.22 -18.16 -5.91
C THR A 65 -10.64 -17.65 -4.60
N THR A 66 -10.06 -18.56 -3.80
CA THR A 66 -9.30 -18.19 -2.59
C THR A 66 -8.13 -17.27 -2.91
N GLN A 67 -7.50 -17.43 -4.08
CA GLN A 67 -6.42 -16.56 -4.53
C GLN A 67 -6.89 -15.11 -4.70
N ALA A 68 -8.03 -14.91 -5.36
CA ALA A 68 -8.62 -13.59 -5.54
C ALA A 68 -9.01 -12.96 -4.20
N SER A 69 -9.70 -13.70 -3.34
CA SER A 69 -10.09 -13.23 -2.01
C SER A 69 -8.89 -12.83 -1.16
N ARG A 70 -7.81 -13.62 -1.17
CA ARG A 70 -6.58 -13.32 -0.45
C ARG A 70 -5.90 -12.06 -1.00
N ALA A 71 -5.76 -11.94 -2.32
CA ALA A 71 -5.12 -10.76 -2.93
C ALA A 71 -5.90 -9.47 -2.61
N ILE A 72 -7.23 -9.52 -2.58
CA ILE A 72 -8.08 -8.38 -2.16
C ILE A 72 -7.88 -8.06 -0.68
N ALA A 73 -7.89 -9.08 0.19
CA ALA A 73 -7.70 -8.90 1.62
C ALA A 73 -6.31 -8.30 1.95
N ASP A 74 -5.26 -8.85 1.35
CA ASP A 74 -3.89 -8.37 1.51
C ASP A 74 -3.75 -6.92 1.02
N ASN A 75 -4.29 -6.60 -0.17
CA ASN A 75 -4.29 -5.22 -0.68
C ASN A 75 -5.02 -4.26 0.27
N THR A 76 -6.21 -4.63 0.75
CA THR A 76 -7.00 -3.80 1.67
C THR A 76 -6.26 -3.55 2.98
N PHE A 77 -5.67 -4.60 3.55
CA PHE A 77 -4.88 -4.51 4.77
C PHE A 77 -3.68 -3.58 4.59
N PHE A 78 -2.88 -3.78 3.54
CA PHE A 78 -1.70 -2.98 3.29
C PHE A 78 -2.03 -1.51 2.97
N MET A 79 -3.11 -1.23 2.24
CA MET A 79 -3.59 0.13 2.01
C MET A 79 -3.99 0.83 3.32
N SER A 80 -4.69 0.13 4.22
CA SER A 80 -5.04 0.66 5.54
C SER A 80 -3.79 1.02 6.36
N GLN A 81 -2.81 0.12 6.40
CA GLN A 81 -1.55 0.35 7.10
C GLN A 81 -0.75 1.51 6.49
N ALA A 82 -0.67 1.58 5.15
CA ALA A 82 0.00 2.68 4.45
C ALA A 82 -0.63 4.03 4.79
N SER A 83 -1.96 4.13 4.76
CA SER A 83 -2.70 5.35 5.13
C SER A 83 -2.45 5.76 6.58
N MET A 84 -2.49 4.80 7.51
CA MET A 84 -2.23 5.05 8.93
C MET A 84 -0.82 5.60 9.14
N TYR A 85 0.20 4.92 8.63
CA TYR A 85 1.59 5.35 8.81
C TYR A 85 1.89 6.67 8.10
N ASN A 86 1.30 6.91 6.92
CA ASN A 86 1.46 8.19 6.22
C ASN A 86 0.85 9.36 7.02
N THR A 87 -0.33 9.14 7.61
CA THR A 87 -0.98 10.15 8.47
C THR A 87 -0.14 10.43 9.72
N ALA A 88 0.42 9.38 10.34
CA ALA A 88 1.32 9.51 11.48
C ALA A 88 2.62 10.26 11.10
N ALA A 89 3.21 9.97 9.95
CA ALA A 89 4.38 10.66 9.43
C ALA A 89 4.10 12.15 9.22
N ALA A 90 3.00 12.49 8.54
CA ALA A 90 2.57 13.88 8.31
C ALA A 90 2.41 14.65 9.64
N THR A 91 1.85 14.00 10.66
CA THR A 91 1.71 14.59 12.00
C THR A 91 3.06 14.89 12.64
N GLN A 92 4.04 13.99 12.51
CA GLN A 92 5.39 14.21 13.05
C GLN A 92 6.17 15.27 12.27
N TYR A 93 6.02 15.34 10.94
CA TYR A 93 6.57 16.45 10.16
C TYR A 93 5.99 17.79 10.60
N ALA A 94 4.67 17.88 10.81
CA ALA A 94 4.04 19.08 11.32
C ALA A 94 4.58 19.48 12.70
N LYS A 95 4.79 18.49 13.59
CA LYS A 95 5.42 18.71 14.90
C LYS A 95 6.86 19.23 14.77
N ALA A 96 7.68 18.65 13.89
CA ALA A 96 9.04 19.13 13.65
C ALA A 96 9.04 20.59 13.15
N LEU A 97 8.16 20.92 12.19
CA LEU A 97 8.00 22.28 11.68
C LEU A 97 7.58 23.28 12.76
N TYR A 98 6.73 22.85 13.70
CA TYR A 98 6.35 23.67 14.85
C TYR A 98 7.53 23.93 15.79
N LEU A 99 8.29 22.89 16.13
CA LEU A 99 9.46 22.97 17.02
C LEU A 99 10.62 23.78 16.42
N LYS A 100 10.71 23.84 15.09
CA LYS A 100 11.69 24.69 14.39
C LYS A 100 11.42 26.19 14.55
N LYS A 101 10.14 26.56 14.70
CA LYS A 101 9.66 27.95 14.78
C LYS A 101 9.64 28.49 16.21
N GLN A 102 9.93 27.65 17.20
CA GLN A 102 10.13 28.04 18.60
C GLN A 102 11.58 28.42 18.83
#